data_AF-F0I9I6-F1
#
_entry.id   AF-F0I9I6-F1
#
_cell.length_a   1.000
_cell.length_b   1.000
_cell.length_c   1.000
_cell.angle_alpha   90.00
_cell.angle_beta   90.00
_cell.angle_gamma   90.00
#
_symmetry.space_group_name_H-M   'P 1'
#
loop_
_entity.id
_entity.type
_entity.pdbx_description
1 polymer ?
#
loop_
_entity_poly.entity_id
_entity_poly.type
_entity_poly.pdbx_seq_one_letter_code
_entity_poly.pdbx_strand_id
1 'polypeptide(L)'
;MEMQVSKYHKISGRRTLLFGFLALIFGLIIIVNGFRFTKLAFDFISLYLTVVGLVNIVLHVFTRKKEGAVWHSLLQIAVAMGISWLNRISDVPVNIVIISLGSYQLLTAGIYGMTYLLYRQNHVKGGLRYLFDTVLYGGIGLTSILSPATDGHLQFLILGIYLMMLGMSNIRDGLFFDNDREKHRLRRQIRINLPIIFAAFIPVENLEHFNRLIQGDTASDRKNVYSLVKNREKKADLEVLVHTSKTSLLGGIGHVDICYQGQVISYGSYDVFSERCKGMIGDGVLFKVPKDAYIELCKKESKKTLFGYSLALTDKEKEAVEKRLAEIDQLLVEWEPPAELKNGQPTYSYKLKHELGAQLYKFKTSRFKTYFVLSTNCCLLADSIVGQAGTDILDIRGIIAPGTYQSYLQYEFESARGLVIAQTVYQ
;
A
#
# COMPACT_ATOMS: atom_id res chain seq x y z
N MET A 1 -4.76 -21.81 -19.77
CA MET A 1 -3.98 -21.06 -18.77
C MET A 1 -4.25 -21.51 -17.31
N GLU A 2 -4.98 -22.61 -17.06
CA GLU A 2 -5.22 -23.12 -15.69
C GLU A 2 -3.96 -23.70 -15.03
N MET A 3 -3.03 -24.25 -15.83
CA MET A 3 -1.78 -24.85 -15.36
C MET A 3 -0.81 -23.83 -14.71
N GLN A 4 -0.91 -22.55 -15.07
CA GLN A 4 -0.07 -21.50 -14.47
C GLN A 4 -0.54 -21.17 -13.05
N VAL A 5 -1.86 -21.07 -12.81
CA VAL A 5 -2.42 -20.64 -11.52
C VAL A 5 -2.07 -21.61 -10.37
N SER A 6 -2.11 -22.92 -10.62
CA SER A 6 -1.74 -23.94 -9.61
C SER A 6 -0.26 -23.88 -9.19
N LYS A 7 0.64 -23.49 -10.11
CA LYS A 7 2.06 -23.33 -9.82
C LYS A 7 2.32 -22.07 -8.97
N TYR A 8 1.65 -20.95 -9.26
CA TYR A 8 1.71 -19.73 -8.45
C TYR A 8 1.17 -19.98 -7.03
N HIS A 9 0.11 -20.77 -6.91
CA HIS A 9 -0.53 -21.12 -5.66
C HIS A 9 0.43 -21.79 -4.64
N LYS A 10 1.12 -22.86 -5.02
CA LYS A 10 2.08 -23.56 -4.14
C LYS A 10 3.33 -22.71 -3.81
N ILE A 11 3.75 -21.85 -4.72
CA ILE A 11 4.93 -21.00 -4.53
C ILE A 11 4.61 -19.86 -3.56
N SER A 12 3.42 -19.26 -3.64
CA SER A 12 3.06 -18.12 -2.80
C SER A 12 2.94 -18.48 -1.33
N GLY A 13 2.25 -19.57 -0.97
CA GLY A 13 2.14 -20.01 0.42
C GLY A 13 3.52 -20.29 1.06
N ARG A 14 4.42 -20.97 0.33
CA ARG A 14 5.79 -21.22 0.79
C ARG A 14 6.62 -19.95 0.95
N ARG A 15 6.45 -18.98 0.04
CA ARG A 15 7.11 -17.67 0.13
C ARG A 15 6.66 -16.91 1.37
N THR A 16 5.35 -16.88 1.67
CA THR A 16 4.81 -16.21 2.86
C THR A 16 5.31 -16.85 4.16
N LEU A 17 5.36 -18.18 4.21
CA LEU A 17 5.94 -18.92 5.35
C LEU A 17 7.44 -18.60 5.53
N LEU A 18 8.22 -18.65 4.44
CA LEU A 18 9.65 -18.34 4.47
C LEU A 18 9.89 -16.91 4.94
N PHE A 19 9.15 -15.94 4.39
CA PHE A 19 9.22 -14.55 4.81
C PHE A 19 8.89 -14.38 6.29
N GLY A 20 7.81 -15.02 6.76
CA GLY A 20 7.43 -14.98 8.16
C GLY A 20 8.49 -15.57 9.10
N PHE A 21 9.10 -16.69 8.72
CA PHE A 21 10.19 -17.32 9.48
C PHE A 21 11.45 -16.45 9.52
N LEU A 22 11.84 -15.88 8.38
CA LEU A 22 12.97 -14.95 8.31
C LEU A 22 12.72 -13.70 9.17
N ALA A 23 11.51 -13.13 9.12
CA ALA A 23 11.14 -11.98 9.93
C ALA A 23 11.17 -12.29 11.45
N LEU A 24 10.73 -13.48 11.87
CA LEU A 24 10.84 -13.92 13.26
C LEU A 24 12.30 -14.03 13.72
N ILE A 25 13.14 -14.71 12.93
CA ILE A 25 14.57 -14.87 13.26
C ILE A 25 15.25 -13.50 13.34
N PHE A 26 15.01 -12.65 12.33
CA PHE A 26 15.62 -11.34 12.26
C PHE A 26 15.15 -10.44 13.40
N GLY A 27 13.85 -10.49 13.75
CA GLY A 27 13.29 -9.81 14.91
C GLY A 27 13.96 -10.26 16.22
N LEU A 28 14.13 -11.57 16.43
CA LEU A 28 14.80 -12.11 17.61
C LEU A 28 16.27 -11.67 17.69
N ILE A 29 16.99 -11.72 16.57
CA ILE A 29 18.39 -11.28 16.50
C ILE A 29 18.50 -9.80 16.86
N ILE A 30 17.60 -8.95 16.36
CA ILE A 30 17.56 -7.52 16.68
C ILE A 30 17.22 -7.29 18.17
N ILE A 31 16.33 -8.06 18.78
CA ILE A 31 16.03 -7.91 20.20
C ILE A 31 17.25 -8.26 21.07
N VAL A 32 17.92 -9.37 20.76
CA VAL A 32 19.05 -9.87 21.57
C VAL A 32 20.30 -9.01 21.37
N ASN A 33 20.61 -8.66 20.13
CA ASN A 33 21.89 -8.05 19.76
C ASN A 33 21.77 -6.56 19.42
N GLY A 34 20.58 -6.10 19.02
CA GLY A 34 20.21 -4.72 18.72
C GLY A 34 21.32 -3.92 18.06
N PHE A 35 21.84 -2.98 18.82
CA PHE A 35 22.91 -2.08 18.41
C PHE A 35 24.16 -2.80 17.85
N ARG A 36 24.59 -3.91 18.48
CA ARG A 36 25.76 -4.68 18.03
C ARG A 36 25.51 -5.38 16.70
N PHE A 37 24.27 -5.85 16.48
CA PHE A 37 23.90 -6.47 15.21
C PHE A 37 23.93 -5.46 14.07
N THR A 38 23.44 -4.24 14.29
CA THR A 38 23.48 -3.19 13.26
C THR A 38 24.92 -2.80 12.90
N LYS A 39 25.83 -2.71 13.88
CA LYS A 39 27.26 -2.52 13.61
C LYS A 39 27.83 -3.64 12.75
N LEU A 40 27.58 -4.88 13.14
CA LEU A 40 28.04 -6.07 12.42
C LEU A 40 27.44 -6.14 11.00
N ALA A 41 26.19 -5.73 10.81
CA ALA A 41 25.57 -5.63 9.50
C ALA A 41 26.29 -4.60 8.60
N PHE A 42 26.64 -3.42 9.13
CA PHE A 42 27.43 -2.43 8.39
C PHE A 42 28.84 -2.93 8.06
N ASP A 43 29.47 -3.70 8.94
CA ASP A 43 30.75 -4.34 8.66
C ASP A 43 30.63 -5.36 7.50
N PHE A 44 29.57 -6.17 7.48
CA PHE A 44 29.29 -7.09 6.37
C PHE A 44 28.99 -6.36 5.05
N ILE A 45 28.22 -5.26 5.09
CA ILE A 45 27.95 -4.43 3.91
C ILE A 45 29.26 -3.84 3.37
N SER A 46 30.10 -3.29 4.24
CA SER A 46 31.42 -2.77 3.85
C SER A 46 32.31 -3.85 3.24
N LEU A 47 32.35 -5.04 3.86
CA LEU A 47 33.10 -6.19 3.33
C LEU A 47 32.58 -6.60 1.94
N TYR A 48 31.26 -6.73 1.79
CA TYR A 48 30.62 -7.08 0.52
C TYR A 48 30.95 -6.05 -0.57
N LEU A 49 30.78 -4.76 -0.29
CA LEU A 49 31.09 -3.69 -1.24
C LEU A 49 32.55 -3.70 -1.64
N THR A 50 33.46 -3.97 -0.70
CA THR A 50 34.90 -4.09 -0.95
C THR A 50 35.20 -5.27 -1.88
N VAL A 51 34.65 -6.46 -1.59
CA VAL A 51 34.84 -7.67 -2.40
C VAL A 51 34.29 -7.47 -3.82
N VAL A 52 33.08 -6.94 -3.97
CA VAL A 52 32.48 -6.67 -5.28
C VAL A 52 33.31 -5.64 -6.06
N GLY A 53 33.76 -4.57 -5.40
CA GLY A 53 34.63 -3.57 -6.03
C GLY A 53 35.94 -4.19 -6.53
N LEU A 54 36.59 -5.03 -5.72
CA LEU A 54 37.81 -5.74 -6.10
C LEU A 54 37.59 -6.70 -7.26
N VAL A 55 36.53 -7.53 -7.21
CA VAL A 55 36.18 -8.45 -8.30
C VAL A 55 35.92 -7.69 -9.59
N ASN A 56 35.20 -6.56 -9.54
CA ASN A 56 34.93 -5.74 -10.73
C ASN A 56 36.22 -5.14 -11.32
N ILE A 57 37.16 -4.69 -10.49
CA ILE A 57 38.48 -4.22 -10.94
C ILE A 57 39.23 -5.37 -11.61
N VAL A 58 39.27 -6.55 -10.99
CA VAL A 58 39.91 -7.74 -11.54
C VAL A 58 39.29 -8.11 -12.89
N LEU A 59 37.97 -8.27 -12.97
CA LEU A 59 37.25 -8.56 -14.21
C LEU A 59 37.51 -7.51 -15.27
N HIS A 60 37.61 -6.24 -14.90
CA HIS A 60 37.92 -5.16 -15.84
C HIS A 60 39.32 -5.31 -16.44
N VAL A 61 40.33 -5.58 -15.61
CA VAL A 61 41.71 -5.83 -16.04
C VAL A 61 41.78 -7.05 -16.98
N PHE A 62 41.04 -8.12 -16.67
CA PHE A 62 41.02 -9.33 -17.50
C PHE A 62 40.21 -9.18 -18.81
N THR A 63 39.17 -8.35 -18.82
CA THR A 63 38.27 -8.20 -20.00
C THR A 63 38.59 -7.01 -20.89
N ARG A 64 39.59 -6.17 -20.55
CA ARG A 64 40.04 -4.98 -21.32
C ARG A 64 38.89 -4.06 -21.78
N LYS A 65 37.85 -3.87 -20.95
CA LYS A 65 36.75 -2.93 -21.26
C LYS A 65 37.22 -1.47 -21.08
N LYS A 66 36.60 -0.50 -21.76
CA LYS A 66 37.00 0.93 -21.74
C LYS A 66 36.94 1.58 -20.34
N GLU A 67 37.81 2.58 -20.15
CA GLU A 67 38.25 3.28 -18.91
C GLU A 67 37.18 3.83 -17.94
N GLY A 68 35.88 3.79 -18.25
CA GLY A 68 34.82 4.31 -17.38
C GLY A 68 34.38 3.40 -16.23
N ALA A 69 34.66 2.09 -16.30
CA ALA A 69 34.12 1.12 -15.33
C ALA A 69 34.94 0.97 -14.04
N VAL A 70 36.23 1.34 -14.04
CA VAL A 70 37.10 1.23 -12.84
C VAL A 70 36.77 2.29 -11.82
N TRP A 71 36.46 3.52 -12.25
CA TRP A 71 36.15 4.63 -11.34
C TRP A 71 34.97 4.32 -10.41
N HIS A 72 33.90 3.72 -10.92
CA HIS A 72 32.77 3.27 -10.10
C HIS A 72 33.17 2.26 -9.04
N SER A 73 34.07 1.33 -9.39
CA SER A 73 34.57 0.30 -8.47
C SER A 73 35.48 0.90 -7.39
N LEU A 74 36.31 1.89 -7.75
CA LEU A 74 37.14 2.63 -6.80
C LEU A 74 36.29 3.48 -5.84
N LEU A 75 35.29 4.20 -6.36
CA LEU A 75 34.35 4.96 -5.54
C LEU A 75 33.59 4.03 -4.57
N GLN A 76 33.15 2.86 -5.04
CA GLN A 76 32.49 1.86 -4.21
C GLN A 76 33.38 1.38 -3.05
N ILE A 77 34.67 1.10 -3.32
CA ILE A 77 35.63 0.70 -2.28
C ILE A 77 35.88 1.87 -1.31
N ALA A 78 36.03 3.10 -1.79
CA ALA A 78 36.21 4.28 -0.95
C ALA A 78 35.01 4.50 -0.01
N VAL A 79 33.78 4.35 -0.52
CA VAL A 79 32.56 4.38 0.29
C VAL A 79 32.55 3.25 1.32
N ALA A 80 32.92 2.03 0.93
CA ALA A 80 33.00 0.90 1.85
C ALA A 80 33.97 1.14 3.00
N MET A 81 35.17 1.66 2.71
CA MET A 81 36.16 2.04 3.71
C MET A 81 35.65 3.15 4.62
N GLY A 82 34.99 4.17 4.05
CA GLY A 82 34.36 5.24 4.82
C GLY A 82 33.31 4.74 5.80
N ILE A 83 32.41 3.83 5.36
CA ILE A 83 31.40 3.21 6.23
C ILE A 83 32.06 2.43 7.36
N SER A 84 33.07 1.59 7.08
CA SER A 84 33.74 0.79 8.11
C SER A 84 34.53 1.65 9.11
N TRP A 85 35.23 2.67 8.61
CA TRP A 85 35.96 3.63 9.45
C TRP A 85 35.00 4.38 10.37
N LEU A 86 33.91 4.92 9.82
CA LEU A 86 32.87 5.59 10.59
C LEU A 86 32.29 4.65 11.64
N ASN A 87 31.90 3.42 11.28
CA ASN A 87 31.28 2.43 12.17
C ASN A 87 32.18 2.00 13.37
N ARG A 88 33.51 2.02 13.18
CA ARG A 88 34.48 1.66 14.22
C ARG A 88 34.80 2.81 15.18
N ILE A 89 34.94 4.02 14.66
CA ILE A 89 35.31 5.20 15.46
C ILE A 89 34.10 5.86 16.08
N SER A 90 32.95 5.78 15.42
CA SER A 90 31.74 6.48 15.80
C SER A 90 30.50 5.63 15.54
N ASP A 91 29.46 5.82 16.34
CA ASP A 91 28.21 5.10 16.14
C ASP A 91 27.34 5.75 15.05
N VAL A 92 27.94 6.59 14.19
CA VAL A 92 27.26 7.43 13.20
C VAL A 92 26.37 6.61 12.26
N PRO A 93 26.81 5.51 11.62
CA PRO A 93 25.92 4.73 10.76
C PRO A 93 24.70 4.18 11.49
N VAL A 94 24.87 3.72 12.72
CA VAL A 94 23.78 3.20 13.56
C VAL A 94 22.85 4.34 14.02
N ASN A 95 23.41 5.48 14.39
CA ASN A 95 22.66 6.68 14.77
C ASN A 95 21.82 7.21 13.60
N ILE A 96 22.33 7.15 12.36
CA ILE A 96 21.55 7.51 11.16
C ILE A 96 20.32 6.61 11.02
N VAL A 97 20.46 5.29 11.27
CA VAL A 97 19.32 4.37 11.26
C VAL A 97 18.30 4.74 12.35
N ILE A 98 18.77 5.00 13.57
CA ILE A 98 17.90 5.40 14.71
C ILE A 98 17.18 6.71 14.42
N ILE A 99 17.89 7.73 13.92
CA ILE A 99 17.32 9.03 13.53
C ILE A 99 16.29 8.85 12.40
N SER A 100 16.55 7.95 11.45
CA SER A 100 15.61 7.65 10.36
C SER A 100 14.32 7.02 10.88
N LEU A 101 14.42 6.06 11.80
CA LEU A 101 13.27 5.46 12.48
C LEU A 101 12.50 6.50 13.31
N GLY A 102 13.20 7.35 14.06
CA GLY A 102 12.61 8.44 14.84
C GLY A 102 11.90 9.46 13.93
N SER A 103 12.50 9.80 12.79
CA SER A 103 11.90 10.70 11.79
C SER A 103 10.62 10.10 11.21
N TYR A 104 10.61 8.80 10.92
CA TYR A 104 9.42 8.10 10.48
C TYR A 104 8.30 8.11 11.54
N GLN A 105 8.65 7.93 12.82
CA GLN A 105 7.71 8.00 13.93
C GLN A 105 7.14 9.42 14.09
N LEU A 106 7.95 10.47 13.94
CA LEU A 106 7.48 11.86 13.97
C LEU A 106 6.52 12.17 12.81
N LEU A 107 6.84 11.71 11.59
CA LEU A 107 5.93 11.85 10.46
C LEU A 107 4.59 11.14 10.73
N THR A 108 4.66 9.93 11.28
CA THR A 108 3.48 9.15 11.67
C THR A 108 2.66 9.86 12.77
N ALA A 109 3.33 10.43 13.77
CA ALA A 109 2.69 11.24 14.81
C ALA A 109 1.98 12.46 14.23
N GLY A 110 2.59 13.12 13.23
CA GLY A 110 1.97 14.21 12.48
C GLY A 110 0.70 13.80 11.74
N ILE A 111 0.70 12.61 11.11
CA ILE A 111 -0.50 12.05 10.46
C ILE A 111 -1.62 11.81 11.49
N TYR A 112 -1.30 11.18 12.63
CA TYR A 112 -2.28 10.99 13.70
C TYR A 112 -2.77 12.32 14.29
N GLY A 113 -1.89 13.31 14.41
CA GLY A 113 -2.23 14.62 14.96
C GLY A 113 -3.20 15.35 14.05
N MET A 114 -2.91 15.36 12.74
CA MET A 114 -3.84 15.89 11.74
C MET A 114 -5.16 15.13 11.74
N THR A 115 -5.12 13.80 11.82
CA THR A 115 -6.33 12.95 11.88
C THR A 115 -7.18 13.27 13.11
N TYR A 116 -6.57 13.47 14.28
CA TYR A 116 -7.27 13.92 15.48
C TYR A 116 -7.96 15.28 15.27
N LEU A 117 -7.25 16.25 14.68
CA LEU A 117 -7.82 17.57 14.39
C LEU A 117 -9.01 17.46 13.44
N LEU A 118 -8.92 16.64 12.40
CA LEU A 118 -10.02 16.40 11.46
C LEU A 118 -11.21 15.72 12.14
N TYR A 119 -10.98 14.74 13.03
CA TYR A 119 -12.06 14.11 13.80
C TYR A 119 -12.77 15.11 14.72
N ARG A 120 -12.01 16.02 15.33
CA ARG A 120 -12.56 17.09 16.18
C ARG A 120 -13.37 18.08 15.35
N GLN A 121 -12.87 18.51 14.18
CA GLN A 121 -13.56 19.42 13.27
C GLN A 121 -14.85 18.81 12.71
N ASN A 122 -14.84 17.51 12.41
CA ASN A 122 -16.00 16.79 11.87
C ASN A 122 -16.95 16.25 12.95
N HIS A 123 -16.72 16.56 14.23
CA HIS A 123 -17.51 16.09 15.37
C HIS A 123 -17.67 14.55 15.41
N VAL A 124 -16.61 13.83 15.03
CA VAL A 124 -16.61 12.36 14.97
C VAL A 124 -16.07 11.76 16.27
N LYS A 125 -16.77 10.77 16.82
CA LYS A 125 -16.33 10.05 18.03
C LYS A 125 -15.08 9.20 17.75
N GLY A 126 -14.28 8.96 18.78
CA GLY A 126 -13.09 8.08 18.70
C GLY A 126 -11.78 8.79 18.38
N GLY A 127 -11.78 10.12 18.21
CA GLY A 127 -10.57 10.90 17.90
C GLY A 127 -9.46 10.82 18.96
N LEU A 128 -9.80 10.61 20.25
CA LEU A 128 -8.83 10.58 21.36
C LEU A 128 -7.73 9.52 21.20
N ARG A 129 -8.01 8.41 20.50
CA ARG A 129 -7.00 7.38 20.23
C ARG A 129 -5.87 7.94 19.37
N TYR A 130 -6.20 8.73 18.34
CA TYR A 130 -5.20 9.37 17.51
C TYR A 130 -4.39 10.42 18.28
N LEU A 131 -5.00 11.13 19.23
CA LEU A 131 -4.25 12.05 20.10
C LEU A 131 -3.23 11.30 20.96
N PHE A 132 -3.63 10.19 21.58
CA PHE A 132 -2.71 9.34 22.35
C PHE A 132 -1.56 8.84 21.47
N ASP A 133 -1.87 8.37 20.26
CA ASP A 133 -0.84 7.90 19.32
C ASP A 133 0.09 9.04 18.85
N THR A 134 -0.41 10.25 18.66
CA THR A 134 0.44 11.42 18.37
C THR A 134 1.43 11.69 19.48
N VAL A 135 0.98 11.65 20.75
CA VAL A 135 1.87 11.89 21.90
C VAL A 135 2.88 10.75 22.04
N LEU A 136 2.44 9.50 21.90
CA LEU A 136 3.30 8.32 22.03
C LEU A 136 4.38 8.28 20.94
N TYR A 137 3.99 8.36 19.66
CA TYR A 137 4.95 8.34 18.54
C TYR A 137 5.77 9.62 18.48
N GLY A 138 5.19 10.76 18.86
CA GLY A 138 5.88 12.04 18.94
C GLY A 138 6.99 11.98 20.00
N GLY A 139 6.69 11.47 21.18
CA GLY A 139 7.66 11.31 22.27
C GLY A 139 8.80 10.39 21.89
N ILE A 140 8.48 9.16 21.45
CA ILE A 140 9.49 8.16 21.05
C ILE A 140 10.34 8.66 19.85
N GLY A 141 9.70 9.30 18.86
CA GLY A 141 10.41 9.85 17.71
C GLY A 141 11.35 10.98 18.08
N LEU A 142 10.92 11.88 18.98
CA LEU A 142 11.72 13.01 19.42
C LEU A 142 12.93 12.57 20.26
N THR A 143 12.75 11.62 21.19
CA THR A 143 13.85 11.07 21.99
C THR A 143 14.90 10.39 21.12
N SER A 144 14.47 9.67 20.08
CA SER A 144 15.38 8.98 19.16
C SER A 144 16.17 9.90 18.24
N ILE A 145 15.66 11.08 17.91
CA ILE A 145 16.41 12.09 17.14
C ILE A 145 17.36 12.87 18.03
N LEU A 146 16.90 13.30 19.22
CA LEU A 146 17.68 14.15 20.12
C LEU A 146 18.72 13.37 20.93
N SER A 147 18.48 12.07 21.19
CA SER A 147 19.38 11.22 21.98
C SER A 147 19.50 9.81 21.39
N PRO A 148 20.03 9.66 20.16
CA PRO A 148 20.12 8.36 19.49
C PRO A 148 20.94 7.32 20.27
N ALA A 149 22.00 7.76 20.96
CA ALA A 149 22.91 6.88 21.70
C ALA A 149 22.25 6.22 22.93
N THR A 150 21.32 6.92 23.59
CA THR A 150 20.63 6.42 24.80
C THR A 150 19.39 5.60 24.43
N ASP A 151 18.68 6.00 23.38
CA ASP A 151 17.38 5.44 22.99
C ASP A 151 17.49 4.30 21.95
N GLY A 152 18.69 4.05 21.42
CA GLY A 152 18.91 3.02 20.40
C GLY A 152 18.42 1.63 20.81
N HIS A 153 18.57 1.25 22.08
CA HIS A 153 18.07 -0.02 22.59
C HIS A 153 16.55 -0.12 22.53
N LEU A 154 15.81 0.95 22.87
CA LEU A 154 14.35 0.99 22.80
C LEU A 154 13.88 0.91 21.34
N GLN A 155 14.52 1.63 20.42
CA GLN A 155 14.18 1.61 19.00
C GLN A 155 14.37 0.22 18.39
N PHE A 156 15.49 -0.44 18.67
CA PHE A 156 15.72 -1.80 18.20
C PHE A 156 14.77 -2.80 18.87
N LEU A 157 14.40 -2.60 20.14
CA LEU A 157 13.37 -3.42 20.80
C LEU A 157 12.01 -3.26 20.11
N ILE A 158 11.56 -2.02 19.86
CA ILE A 158 10.29 -1.75 19.15
C ILE A 158 10.32 -2.37 17.75
N LEU A 159 11.41 -2.17 16.99
CA LEU A 159 11.58 -2.74 15.66
C LEU A 159 11.58 -4.27 15.70
N GLY A 160 12.27 -4.87 16.66
CA GLY A 160 12.34 -6.31 16.84
C GLY A 160 10.98 -6.91 17.18
N ILE A 161 10.23 -6.30 18.11
CA ILE A 161 8.86 -6.71 18.44
C ILE A 161 7.94 -6.57 17.22
N TYR A 162 8.05 -5.47 16.47
CA TYR A 162 7.29 -5.27 15.23
C TYR A 162 7.58 -6.39 14.21
N LEU A 163 8.85 -6.71 13.97
CA LEU A 163 9.25 -7.79 13.07
C LEU A 163 8.79 -9.16 13.55
N MET A 164 8.79 -9.41 14.86
CA MET A 164 8.25 -10.64 15.42
C MET A 164 6.74 -10.75 15.21
N MET A 165 5.98 -9.67 15.44
CA MET A 165 4.53 -9.65 15.17
C MET A 165 4.24 -9.82 13.68
N LEU A 166 5.01 -9.17 12.81
CA LEU A 166 4.94 -9.32 11.36
C LEU A 166 5.22 -10.77 10.93
N GLY A 167 6.27 -11.38 11.48
CA GLY A 167 6.64 -12.76 11.22
C GLY A 167 5.56 -13.75 11.66
N MET A 168 5.02 -13.57 12.87
CA MET A 168 3.92 -14.40 13.38
C MET A 168 2.65 -14.26 12.53
N SER A 169 2.31 -13.04 12.09
CA SER A 169 1.18 -12.81 11.19
C SER A 169 1.36 -13.55 9.86
N ASN A 170 2.54 -13.44 9.23
CA ASN A 170 2.82 -14.10 7.94
C ASN A 170 2.88 -15.63 8.06
N ILE A 171 3.42 -16.17 9.15
CA ILE A 171 3.40 -17.63 9.38
C ILE A 171 1.97 -18.12 9.54
N ARG A 172 1.15 -17.43 10.33
CA ARG A 172 -0.28 -17.76 10.46
C ARG A 172 -0.93 -17.77 9.08
N ASP A 173 -0.78 -16.70 8.32
CA ASP A 173 -1.42 -16.57 7.00
C ASP A 173 -0.92 -17.69 6.05
N GLY A 174 0.38 -17.99 6.04
CA GLY A 174 0.93 -19.09 5.26
C GLY A 174 0.46 -20.50 5.69
N LEU A 175 0.22 -20.73 6.98
CA LEU A 175 -0.31 -22.01 7.50
C LEU A 175 -1.80 -22.19 7.18
N PHE A 176 -2.57 -21.10 7.16
CA PHE A 176 -4.00 -21.11 6.88
C PHE A 176 -4.35 -20.77 5.42
N PHE A 177 -3.35 -20.65 4.55
CA PHE A 177 -3.46 -20.27 3.14
C PHE A 177 -4.59 -20.97 2.36
N ASP A 178 -4.90 -22.23 2.68
CA ASP A 178 -5.93 -23.04 2.03
C ASP A 178 -7.21 -23.27 2.84
N ASN A 179 -7.20 -22.94 4.14
CA ASN A 179 -8.25 -23.33 5.10
C ASN A 179 -9.15 -22.19 5.55
N ASP A 180 -8.89 -20.95 5.12
CA ASP A 180 -9.59 -19.77 5.62
C ASP A 180 -11.10 -19.78 5.31
N ARG A 181 -11.53 -20.41 4.21
CA ARG A 181 -12.96 -20.43 3.81
C ARG A 181 -13.79 -21.53 4.46
N GLU A 182 -13.19 -22.68 4.80
CA GLU A 182 -13.93 -23.87 5.28
C GLU A 182 -14.42 -23.72 6.72
N LYS A 183 -13.81 -22.84 7.53
CA LYS A 183 -14.14 -22.75 8.96
C LYS A 183 -15.34 -21.86 9.30
N HIS A 184 -16.07 -21.29 8.34
CA HIS A 184 -17.30 -20.49 8.55
C HIS A 184 -17.22 -19.42 9.66
N ARG A 185 -16.03 -19.07 10.11
CA ARG A 185 -15.80 -18.09 11.17
C ARG A 185 -15.32 -16.84 10.48
N LEU A 186 -16.24 -15.88 10.35
CA LEU A 186 -16.02 -14.45 10.12
C LEU A 186 -15.12 -13.83 11.22
N ARG A 187 -13.97 -14.44 11.49
CA ARG A 187 -13.00 -13.95 12.45
C ARG A 187 -12.11 -12.98 11.71
N ARG A 188 -12.29 -11.70 12.00
CA ARG A 188 -11.34 -10.62 11.73
C ARG A 188 -9.92 -11.13 11.97
N GLN A 189 -9.17 -11.36 10.90
CA GLN A 189 -7.78 -11.76 11.00
C GLN A 189 -6.95 -10.48 11.08
N ILE A 190 -6.45 -10.17 12.28
CA ILE A 190 -5.53 -9.03 12.45
C ILE A 190 -4.27 -9.37 11.66
N ARG A 191 -4.03 -8.69 10.53
CA ARG A 191 -2.80 -8.80 9.75
C ARG A 191 -1.89 -7.63 10.07
N ILE A 192 -0.63 -7.94 10.37
CA ILE A 192 0.39 -6.90 10.51
C ILE A 192 0.89 -6.57 9.11
N ASN A 193 0.64 -5.34 8.68
CA ASN A 193 1.04 -4.87 7.36
C ASN A 193 2.46 -4.29 7.40
N LEU A 194 3.09 -4.22 6.22
CA LEU A 194 4.34 -3.50 6.04
C LEU A 194 4.16 -2.01 6.41
N PRO A 195 5.23 -1.32 6.83
CA PRO A 195 5.16 0.12 7.08
C PRO A 195 4.68 0.86 5.83
N ILE A 196 3.88 1.91 6.02
CA ILE A 196 3.19 2.66 4.95
C ILE A 196 4.15 3.10 3.83
N ILE A 197 5.38 3.47 4.17
CA ILE A 197 6.42 3.87 3.21
C ILE A 197 6.69 2.74 2.21
N PHE A 198 6.82 1.50 2.68
CA PHE A 198 7.06 0.35 1.80
C PHE A 198 5.80 -0.03 1.03
N ALA A 199 4.63 0.03 1.68
CA ALA A 199 3.36 -0.27 1.04
C ALA A 199 3.05 0.68 -0.14
N ALA A 200 3.50 1.93 -0.08
CA ALA A 200 3.30 2.91 -1.16
C ALA A 200 3.96 2.52 -2.49
N PHE A 201 4.99 1.67 -2.49
CA PHE A 201 5.69 1.25 -3.71
C PHE A 201 5.05 0.05 -4.42
N ILE A 202 4.20 -0.72 -3.71
CA ILE A 202 3.64 -1.97 -4.21
C ILE A 202 2.82 -1.78 -5.52
N PRO A 203 1.96 -0.76 -5.67
CA PRO A 203 1.20 -0.59 -6.90
C PRO A 203 2.08 -0.31 -8.11
N VAL A 204 3.15 0.48 -7.94
CA VAL A 204 4.12 0.76 -9.01
C VAL A 204 4.91 -0.49 -9.38
N GLU A 205 5.34 -1.28 -8.40
CA GLU A 205 6.06 -2.53 -8.65
C GLU A 205 5.20 -3.52 -9.47
N ASN A 206 3.92 -3.67 -9.11
CA ASN A 206 2.98 -4.51 -9.84
C ASN A 206 2.75 -4.02 -11.27
N LEU A 207 2.65 -2.69 -11.47
CA LEU A 207 2.59 -2.09 -12.80
C LEU A 207 3.82 -2.42 -13.64
N GLU A 208 5.00 -2.35 -13.05
CA GLU A 208 6.24 -2.68 -13.76
C GLU A 208 6.37 -4.17 -14.07
N HIS A 209 5.98 -5.03 -13.12
CA HIS A 209 5.95 -6.47 -13.33
C HIS A 209 5.01 -6.82 -14.49
N PHE A 210 3.80 -6.25 -14.49
CA PHE A 210 2.84 -6.45 -15.57
C PHE A 210 3.37 -5.95 -16.91
N ASN A 211 3.92 -4.73 -16.96
CA ASN A 211 4.50 -4.18 -18.18
C ASN A 211 5.65 -5.02 -18.74
N ARG A 212 6.49 -5.63 -17.89
CA ARG A 212 7.55 -6.54 -18.34
C ARG A 212 7.00 -7.84 -18.93
N LEU A 213 5.90 -8.37 -18.37
CA LEU A 213 5.27 -9.59 -18.88
C LEU A 213 4.72 -9.40 -20.30
N ILE A 214 4.11 -8.25 -20.58
CA ILE A 214 3.50 -7.95 -21.90
C ILE A 214 4.49 -7.34 -22.91
N GLN A 215 5.72 -6.99 -22.49
CA GLN A 215 6.73 -6.40 -23.39
C GLN A 215 7.19 -7.38 -24.48
N GLY A 216 7.04 -8.69 -24.26
CA GLY A 216 7.32 -9.74 -25.25
C GLY A 216 6.20 -9.97 -26.27
N ASP A 217 5.00 -9.43 -26.06
CA ASP A 217 3.86 -9.60 -26.97
C ASP A 217 3.97 -8.62 -28.15
N THR A 218 3.74 -9.13 -29.37
CA THR A 218 3.69 -8.30 -30.58
C THR A 218 2.55 -7.29 -30.48
N ALA A 219 2.69 -6.11 -31.11
CA ALA A 219 1.69 -5.04 -31.03
C ALA A 219 0.28 -5.48 -31.49
N SER A 220 0.18 -6.51 -32.33
CA SER A 220 -1.08 -7.14 -32.76
C SER A 220 -1.73 -8.07 -31.73
N ASP A 221 -0.95 -8.62 -30.78
CA ASP A 221 -1.44 -9.55 -29.76
C ASP A 221 -1.80 -8.85 -28.42
N ARG A 222 -1.46 -7.56 -28.29
CA ARG A 222 -1.77 -6.78 -27.08
C ARG A 222 -3.28 -6.58 -26.96
N LYS A 223 -3.88 -7.25 -25.98
CA LYS A 223 -5.27 -7.03 -25.60
C LYS A 223 -5.36 -5.79 -24.72
N ASN A 224 -6.44 -5.03 -24.83
CA ASN A 224 -6.72 -3.91 -23.92
C ASN A 224 -7.18 -4.38 -22.52
N VAL A 225 -7.54 -5.66 -22.40
CA VAL A 225 -8.00 -6.30 -21.18
C VAL A 225 -7.37 -7.67 -21.04
N TYR A 226 -6.69 -7.92 -19.91
CA TYR A 226 -6.12 -9.22 -19.57
C TYR A 226 -6.83 -9.77 -18.35
N SER A 227 -7.44 -10.96 -18.43
CA SER A 227 -8.17 -11.55 -17.30
C SER A 227 -7.66 -12.95 -16.96
N LEU A 228 -7.38 -13.14 -15.68
CA LEU A 228 -7.02 -14.40 -15.04
C LEU A 228 -8.20 -14.85 -14.18
N VAL A 229 -8.91 -15.89 -14.60
CA VAL A 229 -10.08 -16.42 -13.87
C VAL A 229 -9.71 -17.77 -13.26
N LYS A 230 -9.84 -17.90 -11.93
CA LYS A 230 -9.65 -19.18 -11.21
C LYS A 230 -10.82 -20.13 -11.38
N ASN A 231 -12.03 -19.59 -11.31
CA ASN A 231 -13.25 -20.37 -11.30
C ASN A 231 -14.29 -19.68 -12.19
N ARG A 232 -14.54 -20.27 -13.36
CA ARG A 232 -15.47 -19.72 -14.36
C ARG A 232 -16.94 -19.96 -14.01
N GLU A 233 -17.22 -20.86 -13.08
CA GLU A 233 -18.59 -21.20 -12.66
C GLU A 233 -19.14 -20.22 -11.63
N LYS A 234 -18.27 -19.53 -10.88
CA LYS A 234 -18.66 -18.52 -9.90
C LYS A 234 -18.87 -17.16 -10.59
N LYS A 235 -20.05 -16.58 -10.38
CA LYS A 235 -20.34 -15.21 -10.82
C LYS A 235 -19.57 -14.21 -9.96
N ALA A 236 -18.98 -13.20 -10.59
CA ALA A 236 -18.40 -12.05 -9.90
C ALA A 236 -19.53 -11.12 -9.45
N ASP A 237 -19.57 -10.80 -8.16
CA ASP A 237 -20.61 -9.95 -7.58
C ASP A 237 -20.09 -8.53 -7.27
N LEU A 238 -18.82 -8.44 -6.90
CA LEU A 238 -18.12 -7.20 -6.56
C LEU A 238 -16.73 -7.22 -7.20
N GLU A 239 -16.23 -6.08 -7.63
CA GLU A 239 -14.86 -5.95 -8.10
C GLU A 239 -14.18 -4.77 -7.41
N VAL A 240 -12.96 -4.96 -6.90
CA VAL A 240 -12.15 -3.85 -6.40
C VAL A 240 -11.17 -3.46 -7.49
N LEU A 241 -11.17 -2.19 -7.88
CA LEU A 241 -10.24 -1.64 -8.86
C LEU A 241 -9.14 -0.88 -8.13
N VAL A 242 -7.88 -1.25 -8.38
CA VAL A 242 -6.69 -0.53 -7.90
C VAL A 242 -6.04 0.17 -9.08
N HIS A 243 -6.07 1.49 -9.08
CA HIS A 243 -5.53 2.32 -10.16
C HIS A 243 -4.15 2.82 -9.80
N THR A 244 -3.22 2.78 -10.74
CA THR A 244 -1.87 3.30 -10.57
C THR A 244 -1.40 3.98 -11.86
N SER A 245 -0.62 5.05 -11.72
CA SER A 245 0.02 5.73 -12.85
C SER A 245 1.45 6.13 -12.53
N LYS A 246 2.29 6.19 -13.57
CA LYS A 246 3.67 6.71 -13.47
C LYS A 246 3.75 8.23 -13.59
N THR A 247 2.63 8.92 -13.77
CA THR A 247 2.58 10.34 -14.13
C THR A 247 2.74 11.29 -12.94
N SER A 248 2.47 10.86 -11.71
CA SER A 248 2.67 11.67 -10.51
C SER A 248 2.95 10.82 -9.28
N LEU A 249 3.58 11.40 -8.25
CA LEU A 249 3.88 10.70 -6.98
C LEU A 249 2.61 10.13 -6.33
N LEU A 250 1.53 10.93 -6.27
CA LEU A 250 0.22 10.50 -5.77
C LEU A 250 -0.43 9.45 -6.68
N GLY A 251 -0.22 9.56 -8.00
CA GLY A 251 -0.66 8.54 -8.97
C GLY A 251 0.05 7.20 -8.80
N GLY A 252 1.32 7.22 -8.37
CA GLY A 252 2.10 6.02 -8.07
C GLY A 252 1.68 5.32 -6.79
N ILE A 253 1.30 6.08 -5.74
CA ILE A 253 0.75 5.53 -4.49
C ILE A 253 -0.54 4.74 -4.76
N GLY A 254 -1.29 5.14 -5.79
CA GLY A 254 -2.47 4.45 -6.27
C GLY A 254 -3.78 4.91 -5.62
N HIS A 255 -4.89 4.42 -6.18
CA HIS A 255 -6.24 4.72 -5.71
C HIS A 255 -7.12 3.47 -5.78
N VAL A 256 -8.07 3.34 -4.88
CA VAL A 256 -8.94 2.16 -4.78
C VAL A 256 -10.40 2.56 -4.99
N ASP A 257 -11.06 1.88 -5.91
CA ASP A 257 -12.48 2.03 -6.22
C ASP A 257 -13.20 0.69 -6.09
N ILE A 258 -14.50 0.72 -5.82
CA ILE A 258 -15.33 -0.48 -5.79
C ILE A 258 -16.27 -0.46 -6.98
N CYS A 259 -16.42 -1.58 -7.67
CA CYS A 259 -17.52 -1.81 -8.57
C CYS A 259 -18.50 -2.81 -7.96
N TYR A 260 -19.76 -2.40 -7.83
CA TYR A 260 -20.86 -3.23 -7.37
C TYR A 260 -22.06 -3.01 -8.28
N GLN A 261 -22.71 -4.11 -8.69
CA GLN A 261 -23.90 -4.06 -9.58
C GLN A 261 -23.72 -3.18 -10.83
N GLY A 262 -22.54 -3.22 -11.44
CA GLY A 262 -22.23 -2.46 -12.67
C GLY A 262 -21.93 -0.98 -12.46
N GLN A 263 -21.95 -0.49 -11.22
CA GLN A 263 -21.57 0.88 -10.88
C GLN A 263 -20.23 0.93 -10.18
N VAL A 264 -19.36 1.84 -10.60
CA VAL A 264 -18.14 2.22 -9.88
C VAL A 264 -18.53 3.25 -8.81
N ILE A 265 -18.13 2.96 -7.58
CA ILE A 265 -18.27 3.78 -6.39
C ILE A 265 -16.85 4.18 -5.99
N SER A 266 -16.60 5.48 -6.08
CA SER A 266 -15.28 6.05 -5.87
C SER A 266 -15.32 7.18 -4.85
N TYR A 267 -14.25 7.30 -4.05
CA TYR A 267 -14.17 8.31 -3.00
C TYR A 267 -12.80 8.97 -2.94
N GLY A 268 -12.80 10.30 -3.03
CA GLY A 268 -11.58 11.09 -3.11
C GLY A 268 -11.81 12.57 -2.84
N SER A 269 -10.73 13.35 -2.88
CA SER A 269 -10.79 14.81 -2.90
C SER A 269 -11.05 15.30 -4.33
N TYR A 270 -12.27 15.10 -4.84
CA TYR A 270 -12.64 15.52 -6.20
C TYR A 270 -13.12 16.97 -6.29
N ASP A 271 -13.45 17.60 -5.17
CA ASP A 271 -13.69 19.04 -5.10
C ASP A 271 -12.35 19.77 -4.98
N VAL A 272 -11.81 20.13 -6.13
CA VAL A 272 -10.50 20.77 -6.28
C VAL A 272 -10.40 22.15 -5.66
N PHE A 273 -11.53 22.78 -5.32
CA PHE A 273 -11.61 24.11 -4.70
C PHE A 273 -11.64 24.02 -3.16
N SER A 274 -11.99 22.86 -2.62
CA SER A 274 -11.91 22.56 -1.18
C SER A 274 -10.50 22.15 -0.71
N GLU A 275 -9.59 21.91 -1.66
CA GLU A 275 -8.25 21.38 -1.41
C GLU A 275 -7.38 22.28 -0.53
N ARG A 276 -6.66 21.66 0.40
CA ARG A 276 -5.67 22.24 1.30
C ARG A 276 -4.41 21.38 1.28
N CYS A 277 -3.31 21.93 1.76
CA CYS A 277 -2.03 21.20 1.84
C CYS A 277 -1.62 20.58 0.49
N LYS A 278 -1.69 21.35 -0.60
CA LYS A 278 -1.37 20.89 -1.97
C LYS A 278 -2.20 19.67 -2.43
N GLY A 279 -3.48 19.62 -2.06
CA GLY A 279 -4.41 18.56 -2.47
C GLY A 279 -4.40 17.31 -1.58
N MET A 280 -3.66 17.32 -0.47
CA MET A 280 -3.64 16.19 0.47
C MET A 280 -4.91 16.10 1.34
N ILE A 281 -5.56 17.23 1.58
CA ILE A 281 -6.77 17.35 2.40
C ILE A 281 -7.81 18.11 1.59
N GLY A 282 -9.06 17.65 1.60
CA GLY A 282 -10.17 18.33 0.93
C GLY A 282 -11.50 17.77 1.39
N ASP A 283 -12.59 18.29 0.84
CA ASP A 283 -13.92 17.71 1.07
C ASP A 283 -13.95 16.30 0.48
N GLY A 284 -14.50 15.38 1.26
CA GLY A 284 -14.73 14.03 0.78
C GLY A 284 -15.87 14.01 -0.22
N VAL A 285 -15.55 13.62 -1.46
CA VAL A 285 -16.51 13.47 -2.55
C VAL A 285 -16.61 12.01 -2.91
N LEU A 286 -17.85 11.50 -2.90
CA LEU A 286 -18.18 10.17 -3.41
C LEU A 286 -18.89 10.33 -4.76
N PHE A 287 -18.52 9.53 -5.76
CA PHE A 287 -19.29 9.44 -7.00
C PHE A 287 -19.70 8.02 -7.33
N LYS A 288 -20.83 7.90 -8.04
CA LYS A 288 -21.35 6.66 -8.61
C LYS A 288 -21.50 6.82 -10.13
N VAL A 289 -20.98 5.89 -10.90
CA VAL A 289 -20.96 5.97 -12.37
C VAL A 289 -20.98 4.57 -12.99
N PRO A 290 -21.56 4.36 -14.18
CA PRO A 290 -21.46 3.07 -14.87
C PRO A 290 -20.01 2.65 -15.10
N LYS A 291 -19.69 1.39 -14.80
CA LYS A 291 -18.32 0.86 -14.87
C LYS A 291 -17.67 1.07 -16.24
N ASP A 292 -18.37 0.72 -17.31
CA ASP A 292 -17.81 0.76 -18.66
C ASP A 292 -17.45 2.19 -19.08
N ALA A 293 -18.33 3.16 -18.80
CA ALA A 293 -18.06 4.58 -19.05
C ALA A 293 -16.85 5.08 -18.27
N TYR A 294 -16.72 4.66 -17.01
CA TYR A 294 -15.61 5.05 -16.15
C TYR A 294 -14.26 4.47 -16.60
N ILE A 295 -14.24 3.19 -17.03
CA ILE A 295 -13.04 2.55 -17.56
C ILE A 295 -12.57 3.27 -18.83
N GLU A 296 -13.49 3.59 -19.74
CA GLU A 296 -13.16 4.32 -20.97
C GLU A 296 -12.61 5.73 -20.70
N LEU A 297 -13.17 6.45 -19.72
CA LEU A 297 -12.60 7.74 -19.27
C LEU A 297 -11.19 7.57 -18.72
N CYS A 298 -10.95 6.54 -17.90
CA CYS A 298 -9.64 6.27 -17.32
C CYS A 298 -8.57 5.97 -18.38
N LYS A 299 -8.93 5.24 -19.43
CA LYS A 299 -8.08 5.01 -20.61
C LYS A 299 -7.76 6.30 -21.34
N LYS A 300 -8.78 7.13 -21.61
CA LYS A 300 -8.66 8.38 -22.37
C LYS A 300 -7.82 9.44 -21.66
N GLU A 301 -8.10 9.69 -20.38
CA GLU A 301 -7.51 10.85 -19.68
C GLU A 301 -6.20 10.55 -18.97
N SER A 302 -5.99 9.32 -18.50
CA SER A 302 -5.01 9.11 -17.44
C SER A 302 -3.84 8.19 -17.77
N LYS A 303 -3.82 7.49 -18.93
CA LYS A 303 -2.86 6.39 -19.21
C LYS A 303 -2.65 5.49 -17.97
N LYS A 304 -3.72 5.30 -17.20
CA LYS A 304 -3.72 4.57 -15.93
C LYS A 304 -3.91 3.10 -16.25
N THR A 305 -3.22 2.25 -15.52
CA THR A 305 -3.51 0.82 -15.52
C THR A 305 -4.38 0.52 -14.31
N LEU A 306 -5.49 -0.19 -14.55
CA LEU A 306 -6.43 -0.58 -13.51
C LEU A 306 -6.25 -2.08 -13.25
N PHE A 307 -5.96 -2.45 -12.02
CA PHE A 307 -5.96 -3.83 -11.55
C PHE A 307 -7.29 -4.12 -10.85
N GLY A 308 -8.19 -4.82 -11.53
CA GLY A 308 -9.46 -5.29 -11.00
C GLY A 308 -9.35 -6.66 -10.34
N TYR A 309 -9.90 -6.79 -9.15
CA TYR A 309 -10.00 -8.04 -8.39
C TYR A 309 -11.47 -8.37 -8.19
N SER A 310 -11.96 -9.43 -8.83
CA SER A 310 -13.36 -9.85 -8.78
C SER A 310 -13.60 -10.82 -7.62
N LEU A 311 -14.56 -10.49 -6.77
CA LEU A 311 -14.96 -11.23 -5.58
C LEU A 311 -16.29 -11.94 -5.83
N ALA A 312 -16.38 -13.20 -5.37
CA ALA A 312 -17.63 -13.96 -5.34
C ALA A 312 -18.19 -13.95 -3.93
N LEU A 313 -19.35 -13.34 -3.75
CA LEU A 313 -19.99 -13.14 -2.46
C LEU A 313 -21.11 -14.16 -2.25
N THR A 314 -21.26 -14.62 -1.01
CA THR A 314 -22.47 -15.33 -0.56
C THR A 314 -23.62 -14.33 -0.39
N ASP A 315 -24.86 -14.81 -0.36
CA ASP A 315 -26.03 -13.92 -0.23
C ASP A 315 -25.98 -13.09 1.06
N LYS A 316 -25.52 -13.68 2.17
CA LYS A 316 -25.32 -12.95 3.44
C LYS A 316 -24.27 -11.84 3.33
N GLU A 317 -23.19 -12.08 2.59
CA GLU A 317 -22.14 -11.08 2.38
C GLU A 317 -22.64 -9.94 1.48
N LYS A 318 -23.47 -10.26 0.47
CA LYS A 318 -24.14 -9.25 -0.37
C LYS A 318 -25.06 -8.37 0.46
N GLU A 319 -25.92 -8.97 1.27
CA GLU A 319 -26.81 -8.23 2.18
C GLU A 319 -26.01 -7.30 3.11
N ALA A 320 -24.86 -7.75 3.63
CA ALA A 320 -24.00 -6.94 4.48
C ALA A 320 -23.37 -5.75 3.73
N VAL A 321 -22.90 -5.98 2.49
CA VAL A 321 -22.39 -4.92 1.60
C VAL A 321 -23.49 -3.91 1.27
N GLU A 322 -24.68 -4.37 0.88
CA GLU A 322 -25.82 -3.52 0.52
C GLU A 322 -26.31 -2.68 1.70
N LYS A 323 -26.42 -3.29 2.89
CA LYS A 323 -26.74 -2.56 4.12
C LYS A 323 -25.74 -1.44 4.36
N ARG A 324 -24.45 -1.72 4.18
CA ARG A 324 -23.40 -0.72 4.41
C ARG A 324 -23.42 0.41 3.38
N LEU A 325 -23.70 0.09 2.11
CA LEU A 325 -23.91 1.10 1.08
C LEU A 325 -25.11 1.98 1.40
N ALA A 326 -26.22 1.41 1.88
CA ALA A 326 -27.40 2.16 2.31
C ALA A 326 -27.09 3.09 3.50
N GLU A 327 -26.31 2.63 4.49
CA GLU A 327 -25.84 3.48 5.60
C GLU A 327 -24.98 4.65 5.11
N ILE A 328 -24.12 4.42 4.10
CA ILE A 328 -23.32 5.48 3.48
C ILE A 328 -24.24 6.47 2.78
N ASP A 329 -25.19 6.00 1.97
CA ASP A 329 -26.12 6.84 1.20
C ASP A 329 -26.95 7.77 2.10
N GLN A 330 -27.33 7.33 3.30
CA GLN A 330 -28.01 8.18 4.28
C GLN A 330 -27.16 9.39 4.73
N LEU A 331 -25.84 9.29 4.66
CA LEU A 331 -24.89 10.37 5.02
C LEU A 331 -24.60 11.31 3.85
N LEU A 332 -24.99 10.93 2.63
CA LEU A 332 -24.71 11.69 1.42
C LEU A 332 -25.70 12.84 1.22
N VAL A 333 -25.21 13.88 0.56
CA VAL A 333 -25.98 14.95 -0.06
C VAL A 333 -25.47 15.12 -1.47
N GLU A 334 -26.39 15.23 -2.44
CA GLU A 334 -26.00 15.46 -3.83
C GLU A 334 -25.18 16.74 -3.94
N TRP A 335 -24.14 16.69 -4.75
CA TRP A 335 -23.23 17.79 -4.96
C TRP A 335 -23.07 18.04 -6.45
N GLU A 336 -23.32 19.29 -6.85
CA GLU A 336 -23.06 19.75 -8.20
C GLU A 336 -21.66 20.37 -8.26
N PRO A 337 -20.74 19.84 -9.08
CA PRO A 337 -19.42 20.42 -9.24
C PRO A 337 -19.53 21.78 -9.94
N PRO A 338 -18.76 22.80 -9.50
CA PRO A 338 -18.77 24.10 -10.16
C PRO A 338 -18.26 23.99 -11.61
N ALA A 339 -18.82 24.80 -12.50
CA ALA A 339 -18.37 24.94 -13.89
C ALA A 339 -17.05 25.72 -14.02
N GLU A 340 -16.50 26.20 -12.91
CA GLU A 340 -15.23 26.90 -12.84
C GLU A 340 -14.08 26.03 -13.36
N LEU A 341 -13.21 26.62 -14.18
CA LEU A 341 -12.07 25.95 -14.77
C LEU A 341 -10.87 25.99 -13.81
N LYS A 342 -10.12 24.90 -13.71
CA LYS A 342 -8.82 24.85 -13.03
C LYS A 342 -7.74 24.71 -14.09
N ASN A 343 -6.79 25.65 -14.13
CA ASN A 343 -5.73 25.71 -15.16
C ASN A 343 -6.28 25.73 -16.61
N GLY A 344 -7.41 26.41 -16.83
CA GLY A 344 -8.03 26.53 -18.16
C GLY A 344 -8.74 25.28 -18.66
N GLN A 345 -8.92 24.24 -17.82
CA GLN A 345 -9.66 23.03 -18.17
C GLN A 345 -10.80 22.75 -17.17
N PRO A 346 -11.90 22.10 -17.62
CA PRO A 346 -12.94 21.62 -16.73
C PRO A 346 -12.36 20.65 -15.70
N THR A 347 -12.84 20.76 -14.47
CA THR A 347 -12.40 19.88 -13.38
C THR A 347 -12.81 18.44 -13.63
N TYR A 348 -12.07 17.49 -13.05
CA TYR A 348 -12.38 16.06 -13.20
C TYR A 348 -13.81 15.72 -12.72
N SER A 349 -14.25 16.33 -11.61
CA SER A 349 -15.62 16.20 -11.10
C SER A 349 -16.67 16.74 -12.06
N TYR A 350 -16.40 17.86 -12.74
CA TYR A 350 -17.31 18.41 -13.75
C TYR A 350 -17.50 17.45 -14.92
N LYS A 351 -16.40 16.89 -15.44
CA LYS A 351 -16.45 15.90 -16.53
C LYS A 351 -17.20 14.65 -16.11
N LEU A 352 -16.96 14.13 -14.90
CA LEU A 352 -17.70 12.99 -14.37
C LEU A 352 -19.20 13.24 -14.38
N LYS A 353 -19.66 14.40 -13.89
CA LYS A 353 -21.09 14.75 -13.86
C LYS A 353 -21.68 14.91 -15.26
N HIS A 354 -21.06 15.74 -16.10
CA HIS A 354 -21.68 16.19 -17.35
C HIS A 354 -21.33 15.37 -18.60
N GLU A 355 -20.17 14.71 -18.63
CA GLU A 355 -19.78 13.85 -19.76
C GLU A 355 -20.16 12.39 -19.53
N LEU A 356 -20.12 11.91 -18.28
CA LEU A 356 -20.40 10.51 -17.93
C LEU A 356 -21.76 10.30 -17.25
N GLY A 357 -22.48 11.37 -16.90
CA GLY A 357 -23.72 11.27 -16.15
C GLY A 357 -23.53 10.72 -14.74
N ALA A 358 -22.35 10.88 -14.14
CA ALA A 358 -22.06 10.38 -12.81
C ALA A 358 -22.89 11.13 -11.75
N GLN A 359 -23.29 10.42 -10.69
CA GLN A 359 -23.90 11.03 -9.52
C GLN A 359 -22.79 11.38 -8.52
N LEU A 360 -22.68 12.65 -8.13
CA LEU A 360 -21.65 13.13 -7.21
C LEU A 360 -22.30 13.55 -5.89
N TYR A 361 -21.60 13.26 -4.79
CA TYR A 361 -22.09 13.47 -3.45
C TYR A 361 -21.00 13.98 -2.52
N LYS A 362 -21.38 14.84 -1.57
CA LYS A 362 -20.60 15.16 -0.38
C LYS A 362 -21.20 14.48 0.84
N PHE A 363 -20.43 14.38 1.92
CA PHE A 363 -20.92 13.84 3.19
C PHE A 363 -21.40 14.96 4.11
N LYS A 364 -22.62 14.81 4.65
CA LYS A 364 -23.21 15.73 5.64
C LYS A 364 -22.41 15.68 6.95
N THR A 365 -22.16 14.46 7.40
CA THR A 365 -21.46 14.08 8.63
C THR A 365 -20.68 12.78 8.39
N SER A 366 -19.83 12.36 9.35
CA SER A 366 -18.90 11.21 9.31
C SER A 366 -17.44 11.61 9.14
N ARG A 367 -16.52 10.67 9.44
CA ARG A 367 -15.10 10.80 9.15
C ARG A 367 -14.84 11.05 7.66
N PHE A 368 -15.67 10.51 6.78
CA PHE A 368 -15.55 10.67 5.34
C PHE A 368 -15.92 12.08 4.82
N LYS A 369 -16.38 12.98 5.71
CA LYS A 369 -16.62 14.39 5.36
C LYS A 369 -15.37 15.12 4.88
N THR A 370 -14.22 14.79 5.45
CA THR A 370 -12.94 15.32 4.99
C THR A 370 -12.08 14.18 4.49
N TYR A 371 -11.71 14.24 3.21
CA TYR A 371 -10.73 13.34 2.65
C TYR A 371 -9.34 13.74 3.12
N PHE A 372 -8.57 12.77 3.61
CA PHE A 372 -7.16 12.94 3.91
C PHE A 372 -6.38 11.74 3.35
N VAL A 373 -5.53 11.99 2.35
CA VAL A 373 -4.76 10.97 1.61
C VAL A 373 -4.05 9.97 2.55
N LEU A 374 -3.52 10.46 3.68
CA LEU A 374 -2.69 9.67 4.60
C LEU A 374 -3.47 8.92 5.68
N SER A 375 -4.79 9.12 5.84
CA SER A 375 -5.56 8.36 6.83
C SER A 375 -6.99 8.05 6.38
N THR A 376 -7.87 9.04 6.28
CA THR A 376 -9.27 8.86 5.85
C THR A 376 -9.35 8.99 4.33
N ASN A 377 -8.95 7.93 3.64
CA ASN A 377 -8.75 7.90 2.21
C ASN A 377 -9.69 6.89 1.50
N CYS A 378 -9.47 6.70 0.20
CA CYS A 378 -10.21 5.77 -0.65
C CYS A 378 -10.19 4.33 -0.14
N CYS A 379 -9.04 3.87 0.38
CA CYS A 379 -8.90 2.53 0.92
C CYS A 379 -9.74 2.31 2.17
N LEU A 380 -9.80 3.32 3.07
CA LEU A 380 -10.63 3.21 4.28
C LEU A 380 -12.12 3.14 3.95
N LEU A 381 -12.59 3.88 2.93
CA LEU A 381 -13.98 3.75 2.50
C LEU A 381 -14.21 2.37 1.88
N ALA A 382 -13.31 1.94 0.99
CA ALA A 382 -13.43 0.66 0.31
C ALA A 382 -13.46 -0.51 1.28
N ASP A 383 -12.52 -0.54 2.23
CA ASP A 383 -12.47 -1.50 3.32
C ASP A 383 -13.75 -1.46 4.17
N SER A 384 -14.31 -0.28 4.44
CA SER A 384 -15.55 -0.20 5.22
C SER A 384 -16.75 -0.89 4.54
N ILE A 385 -16.72 -1.04 3.21
CA ILE A 385 -17.75 -1.71 2.39
C ILE A 385 -17.38 -3.18 2.20
N VAL A 386 -16.24 -3.48 1.58
CA VAL A 386 -15.82 -4.85 1.26
C VAL A 386 -15.51 -5.65 2.52
N GLY A 387 -15.05 -5.00 3.60
CA GLY A 387 -14.79 -5.63 4.89
C GLY A 387 -16.03 -6.25 5.52
N GLN A 388 -17.24 -5.78 5.17
CA GLN A 388 -18.50 -6.41 5.59
C GLN A 388 -18.71 -7.80 4.99
N ALA A 389 -18.09 -8.07 3.83
CA ALA A 389 -18.05 -9.38 3.21
C ALA A 389 -16.98 -10.32 3.81
N GLY A 390 -16.40 -9.97 4.97
CA GLY A 390 -15.43 -10.80 5.67
C GLY A 390 -13.97 -10.60 5.25
N THR A 391 -13.68 -9.57 4.45
CA THR A 391 -12.32 -9.26 3.96
C THR A 391 -11.49 -8.34 4.84
N ASP A 392 -12.07 -7.85 5.94
CA ASP A 392 -11.58 -6.75 6.80
C ASP A 392 -10.03 -6.61 6.80
N ILE A 393 -9.49 -5.69 5.97
CA ILE A 393 -8.06 -5.36 5.90
C ILE A 393 -7.81 -4.28 6.95
N LEU A 394 -8.06 -4.61 8.21
CA LEU A 394 -7.82 -3.65 9.28
C LEU A 394 -6.33 -3.65 9.64
N ASP A 395 -5.62 -2.61 9.19
CA ASP A 395 -4.43 -2.15 9.89
C ASP A 395 -4.82 -1.79 11.32
N ILE A 396 -3.99 -2.15 12.31
CA ILE A 396 -4.28 -2.02 13.75
C ILE A 396 -4.67 -0.58 14.13
N ARG A 397 -4.26 0.40 13.32
CA ARG A 397 -4.41 1.84 13.58
C ARG A 397 -5.28 2.58 12.56
N GLY A 398 -5.95 1.85 11.65
CA GLY A 398 -6.95 2.41 10.74
C GLY A 398 -6.41 3.25 9.57
N ILE A 399 -5.11 3.16 9.26
CA ILE A 399 -4.52 3.74 8.05
C ILE A 399 -4.29 2.62 7.05
N ILE A 400 -4.93 2.70 5.89
CA ILE A 400 -4.79 1.69 4.83
C ILE A 400 -4.18 2.35 3.60
N ALA A 401 -3.00 1.87 3.21
CA ALA A 401 -2.35 2.28 1.97
C ALA A 401 -2.89 1.44 0.79
N PRO A 402 -3.02 2.00 -0.42
CA PRO A 402 -3.50 1.25 -1.59
C PRO A 402 -2.67 0.00 -1.88
N GLY A 403 -1.35 0.06 -1.70
CA GLY A 403 -0.49 -1.11 -1.88
C GLY A 403 -0.70 -2.21 -0.84
N THR A 404 -1.06 -1.85 0.41
CA THR A 404 -1.48 -2.83 1.41
C THR A 404 -2.76 -3.53 0.96
N TYR A 405 -3.74 -2.75 0.50
CA TYR A 405 -5.02 -3.27 0.01
C TYR A 405 -4.82 -4.19 -1.21
N GLN A 406 -3.99 -3.77 -2.18
CA GLN A 406 -3.66 -4.56 -3.35
C GLN A 406 -2.91 -5.85 -2.99
N SER A 407 -2.00 -5.81 -2.03
CA SER A 407 -1.26 -7.00 -1.57
C SER A 407 -2.18 -8.03 -0.93
N TYR A 408 -3.21 -7.59 -0.23
CA TYR A 408 -4.22 -8.48 0.30
C TYR A 408 -5.06 -9.12 -0.82
N LEU A 409 -5.53 -8.33 -1.79
CA LEU A 409 -6.35 -8.83 -2.91
C LEU A 409 -5.58 -9.81 -3.80
N GLN A 410 -4.41 -9.39 -4.28
CA GLN A 410 -3.14 -10.09 -4.10
C GLN A 410 -3.18 -11.57 -3.65
N TYR A 411 -2.93 -11.72 -2.36
CA TYR A 411 -2.93 -12.94 -1.58
C TYR A 411 -4.23 -13.75 -1.73
N GLU A 412 -5.40 -13.11 -1.65
CA GLU A 412 -6.69 -13.79 -1.82
C GLU A 412 -6.85 -14.38 -3.24
N PHE A 413 -6.32 -13.68 -4.24
CA PHE A 413 -6.20 -14.18 -5.60
C PHE A 413 -5.08 -15.23 -5.76
N GLU A 414 -4.22 -15.46 -4.79
CA GLU A 414 -3.24 -16.56 -4.87
C GLU A 414 -3.68 -17.78 -4.05
N SER A 415 -4.53 -17.61 -3.02
CA SER A 415 -5.10 -18.70 -2.21
C SER A 415 -6.06 -19.60 -3.00
N ALA A 416 -6.07 -20.91 -2.75
CA ALA A 416 -6.95 -21.86 -3.45
C ALA A 416 -8.44 -21.61 -3.16
N ARG A 417 -8.74 -21.08 -1.97
CA ARG A 417 -10.11 -20.83 -1.51
C ARG A 417 -10.40 -19.37 -1.20
N GLY A 418 -9.50 -18.47 -1.59
CA GLY A 418 -9.67 -17.03 -1.35
C GLY A 418 -10.94 -16.44 -1.96
N LEU A 419 -11.32 -15.26 -1.48
CA LEU A 419 -12.54 -14.58 -1.92
C LEU A 419 -12.47 -14.10 -3.37
N VAL A 420 -11.26 -13.76 -3.82
CA VAL A 420 -11.01 -13.25 -5.18
C VAL A 420 -10.93 -14.40 -6.18
N ILE A 421 -11.88 -14.41 -7.11
CA ILE A 421 -12.03 -15.45 -8.14
C ILE A 421 -11.39 -15.09 -9.48
N ALA A 422 -11.16 -13.80 -9.73
CA ALA A 422 -10.51 -13.35 -10.95
C ALA A 422 -9.71 -12.06 -10.73
N GLN A 423 -8.66 -11.89 -11.53
CA GLN A 423 -7.90 -10.65 -11.66
C GLN A 423 -7.99 -10.18 -13.10
N THR A 424 -8.38 -8.93 -13.32
CA THR A 424 -8.50 -8.33 -14.65
C THR A 424 -7.70 -7.04 -14.70
N VAL A 425 -6.80 -6.91 -15.68
CA VAL A 425 -6.03 -5.70 -15.92
C VAL A 425 -6.63 -4.96 -17.10
N TYR A 426 -7.03 -3.71 -16.88
CA TYR A 426 -7.53 -2.79 -17.90
C TYR A 426 -6.43 -1.77 -18.23
N GLN A 427 -6.10 -1.62 -19.52
CA GLN A 427 -5.13 -0.65 -20.03
C GLN A 427 -5.79 0.39 -20.93
#